data_AF-A0AA41V126-F1
#
_entry.id   AF-A0AA41V126-F1
#
_cell.length_a   1.000
_cell.length_b   1.000
_cell.length_c   1.000
_cell.angle_alpha   90.00
_cell.angle_beta   90.00
_cell.angle_gamma   90.00
#
_symmetry.space_group_name_H-M   'P 1'
#
loop_
_entity.id
_entity.type
_entity.pdbx_description
1 polymer ?
#
loop_
_entity_poly.entity_id
_entity_poly.type
_entity_poly.pdbx_seq_one_letter_code
_entity_poly.pdbx_strand_id
1 'polypeptide(L)' 'MVLSFYEKDQRIVFGAGVGFQLGAVGGSVFHFLKGSYRSLKGERFTGGEQAIRLNVPRNASGFAALAATVSAFENAFAY' A
#
# COMPACT_ATOMS: atom_id res chain seq x y z
N MET A 1 3.05 -27.20 -16.02
CA MET A 1 4.09 -26.42 -16.74
C MET A 1 3.59 -25.03 -17.17
N VAL A 2 2.38 -24.88 -17.71
CA VAL A 2 1.80 -23.57 -18.11
C VAL A 2 1.61 -22.59 -16.92
N LEU A 3 1.27 -23.09 -15.73
CA LEU A 3 1.11 -22.24 -14.53
C LEU A 3 2.43 -21.62 -14.04
N SER A 4 3.56 -22.30 -14.26
CA SER A 4 4.87 -21.83 -13.79
C SER A 4 5.43 -20.65 -14.61
N PHE A 5 5.00 -20.51 -15.87
CA PHE A 5 5.36 -19.38 -16.73
C PHE A 5 4.50 -18.13 -16.44
N TYR A 6 3.21 -18.32 -16.11
CA TYR A 6 2.33 -17.21 -15.70
C TYR A 6 2.73 -16.64 -14.32
N GLU A 7 3.21 -17.50 -13.42
CA GLU A 7 3.64 -17.10 -12.09
C GLU A 7 4.94 -16.28 -12.09
N LYS A 8 5.85 -16.51 -13.05
CA LYS A 8 7.13 -15.79 -13.12
C LYS A 8 6.95 -14.34 -13.59
N ASP A 9 6.07 -14.12 -14.58
CA ASP A 9 5.90 -12.82 -15.24
C ASP A 9 5.05 -11.84 -14.40
N GLN A 10 4.15 -12.35 -13.56
CA GLN A 10 3.23 -11.53 -12.74
C GLN A 10 3.69 -11.35 -11.28
N ARG A 11 4.80 -11.96 -10.85
CA ARG A 11 5.27 -11.92 -9.46
C ARG A 11 5.57 -10.51 -8.94
N ILE A 12 6.17 -9.66 -9.77
CA ILE A 12 6.50 -8.28 -9.40
C ILE A 12 5.23 -7.42 -9.30
N VAL A 13 4.32 -7.56 -10.26
CA VAL A 13 3.04 -6.83 -10.28
C VAL A 13 2.15 -7.27 -9.11
N PHE A 14 2.10 -8.58 -8.83
CA PHE A 14 1.40 -9.14 -7.69
C PHE A 14 1.99 -8.66 -6.36
N GLY A 15 3.32 -8.70 -6.21
CA GLY A 15 4.02 -8.17 -5.03
C GLY A 15 3.78 -6.68 -4.82
N ALA A 16 3.84 -5.88 -5.88
CA ALA A 16 3.54 -4.45 -5.85
C ALA A 16 2.08 -4.18 -5.42
N GLY A 17 1.12 -4.95 -5.95
CA GLY A 17 -0.29 -4.83 -5.61
C GLY A 17 -0.57 -5.17 -4.14
N VAL A 18 0.02 -6.24 -3.63
CA VAL A 18 -0.08 -6.62 -2.21
C VAL A 18 0.55 -5.55 -1.30
N GLY A 19 1.73 -5.03 -1.65
CA GLY A 19 2.37 -3.93 -0.94
C GLY A 19 1.53 -2.65 -0.92
N PHE A 20 0.92 -2.30 -2.06
CA PHE A 20 0.01 -1.15 -2.16
C PHE A 20 -1.20 -1.31 -1.24
N GLN A 21 -1.85 -2.48 -1.26
CA GLN A 21 -3.03 -2.74 -0.43
C GLN A 21 -2.70 -2.69 1.06
N LEU A 22 -1.57 -3.26 1.49
CA LEU A 22 -1.12 -3.19 2.88
C LEU A 22 -0.83 -1.74 3.31
N GLY A 23 -0.14 -0.96 2.47
CA GLY A 23 0.13 0.45 2.73
C GLY A 23 -1.13 1.32 2.74
N ALA A 24 -2.10 1.01 1.87
CA ALA A 24 -3.38 1.70 1.79
C ALA A 24 -4.26 1.41 3.01
N VAL A 25 -4.42 0.13 3.39
CA VAL A 25 -5.24 -0.27 4.55
C VAL A 25 -4.61 0.19 5.86
N GLY A 26 -3.31 -0.05 6.06
CA GLY A 26 -2.61 0.40 7.28
C GLY A 26 -2.54 1.92 7.39
N GLY A 27 -2.23 2.59 6.27
CA GLY A 27 -2.16 4.05 6.20
C GLY A 27 -3.51 4.72 6.44
N SER A 28 -4.59 4.17 5.89
CA SER A 28 -5.94 4.71 6.04
C SER A 28 -6.46 4.57 7.46
N VAL A 29 -6.33 3.39 8.09
CA VAL A 29 -6.75 3.19 9.48
C VAL A 29 -5.99 4.12 10.43
N PHE A 30 -4.67 4.21 10.27
CA PHE A 30 -3.84 5.07 11.13
C PHE A 30 -4.15 6.57 10.96
N HIS A 31 -4.21 7.06 9.72
CA HIS A 31 -4.46 8.48 9.47
C HIS A 31 -5.92 8.87 9.72
N PHE A 32 -6.87 7.95 9.56
CA PHE A 32 -8.27 8.16 9.92
C PHE A 32 -8.44 8.32 11.44
N LEU A 33 -7.85 7.41 12.22
CA LEU A 33 -7.91 7.46 13.69
C LEU A 33 -7.19 8.70 14.23
N LYS A 34 -6.00 9.01 13.69
CA LYS A 34 -5.23 10.19 14.08
C LYS A 34 -5.93 11.50 13.70
N GLY A 35 -6.53 11.58 12.50
CA GLY A 35 -7.33 12.72 12.05
C GLY A 35 -8.60 12.90 12.88
N SER A 36 -9.28 11.81 13.21
CA SER A 36 -10.49 11.82 14.04
C SER A 36 -10.21 12.24 15.49
N TYR A 37 -9.04 11.91 16.04
CA TYR A 37 -8.65 12.30 17.39
C TYR A 37 -8.21 13.76 17.51
N ARG A 38 -7.62 14.35 16.46
CA ARG A 38 -7.14 15.74 16.44
C ARG A 38 -8.18 16.76 15.94
N SER A 39 -9.31 16.31 15.39
CA SER A 39 -10.35 17.20 14.88
C SER A 39 -11.29 17.71 15.99
N LEU A 40 -11.74 18.97 15.90
CA LEU A 40 -12.68 19.59 16.84
C LEU A 40 -14.00 18.78 16.92
N LYS A 41 -14.66 18.79 18.09
CA LYS A 41 -15.95 18.12 18.32
C LYS A 41 -16.94 18.50 17.20
N GLY A 42 -17.25 17.55 16.31
CA GLY A 42 -18.18 17.72 15.18
C GLY A 42 -17.58 17.41 13.80
N GLU A 43 -16.27 17.60 13.61
CA GLU A 43 -15.57 17.51 12.31
C GLU A 43 -14.67 16.26 12.23
N ARG A 44 -14.96 15.23 13.03
CA ARG A 44 -14.08 14.05 13.17
C ARG A 44 -14.02 13.20 11.90
N PHE A 45 -15.15 13.04 11.23
CA PHE A 45 -15.25 12.29 9.98
C PHE A 45 -14.61 13.04 8.81
N THR A 46 -14.86 14.35 8.69
CA THR A 46 -14.26 15.23 7.67
C THR A 46 -12.75 15.39 7.85
N GLY A 47 -12.28 15.58 9.09
CA GLY A 47 -10.85 15.63 9.40
C GLY A 47 -10.13 14.29 9.21
N GLY A 48 -10.80 13.18 9.49
CA GLY A 48 -10.32 11.83 9.19
C GLY A 48 -10.20 11.56 7.69
N GLU A 49 -11.23 11.91 6.89
CA GLU A 49 -11.22 11.74 5.43
C GLU A 49 -10.14 12.59 4.75
N GLN A 50 -10.01 13.86 5.15
CA GLN A 50 -8.95 14.73 4.63
C GLN A 50 -7.55 14.17 4.96
N ALA A 51 -7.35 13.67 6.18
CA ALA A 51 -6.10 13.05 6.59
C ALA A 51 -5.77 11.77 5.79
N ILE A 52 -6.79 10.97 5.44
CA ILE A 52 -6.66 9.83 4.52
C ILE A 52 -6.20 10.33 3.14
N ARG A 53 -6.94 11.25 2.53
CA ARG A 53 -6.67 11.71 1.15
C ARG A 53 -5.29 12.33 0.97
N LEU A 54 -4.78 13.05 1.99
CA LEU A 54 -3.49 13.73 1.90
C LEU A 54 -2.28 12.80 2.08
N ASN A 55 -2.41 11.71 2.85
CA ASN A 55 -1.23 10.91 3.26
C ASN A 55 -1.26 9.45 2.78
N VAL A 56 -2.45 8.87 2.61
CA VAL A 56 -2.58 7.44 2.27
C VAL A 56 -2.08 7.10 0.87
N PRO A 57 -2.34 7.90 -0.19
CA PRO A 57 -1.81 7.60 -1.52
C PRO A 57 -0.29 7.54 -1.56
N ARG A 58 0.37 8.44 -0.81
CA ARG A 58 1.84 8.55 -0.75
C ARG A 58 2.48 7.39 0.02
N ASN A 59 1.85 6.96 1.12
CA ASN A 59 2.28 5.76 1.84
C ASN A 59 2.05 4.50 1.01
N ALA A 60 0.88 4.35 0.40
CA ALA A 60 0.54 3.19 -0.42
C ALA A 60 1.47 3.05 -1.63
N SER A 61 1.79 4.14 -2.33
CA SER A 61 2.74 4.10 -3.46
C SER A 61 4.17 3.75 -3.01
N GLY A 62 4.60 4.20 -1.83
CA GLY A 62 5.91 3.86 -1.27
C GLY A 62 6.03 2.38 -0.94
N PHE A 63 5.01 1.79 -0.31
CA PHE A 63 4.98 0.36 -0.02
C PHE A 63 4.86 -0.50 -1.29
N ALA A 64 4.13 -0.04 -2.31
CA ALA A 64 4.06 -0.70 -3.61
C ALA A 64 5.43 -0.75 -4.30
N ALA A 65 6.16 0.37 -4.30
CA ALA A 65 7.49 0.45 -4.88
C ALA A 65 8.50 -0.43 -4.13
N LEU A 66 8.45 -0.47 -2.80
CA LEU A 66 9.28 -1.35 -1.99
C LEU A 66 9.03 -2.82 -2.30
N ALA A 67 7.76 -3.23 -2.32
CA ALA A 67 7.38 -4.61 -2.62
C ALA A 67 7.75 -5.04 -4.05
N ALA A 68 7.55 -4.15 -5.03
CA ALA A 68 7.99 -4.37 -6.41
C ALA A 68 9.52 -4.61 -6.48
N THR A 69 10.29 -3.81 -5.74
CA THR A 69 11.75 -3.91 -5.73
C THR A 69 12.22 -5.22 -5.10
N VAL A 70 11.62 -5.64 -3.98
CA VAL A 70 11.94 -6.92 -3.33
C VAL A 70 11.63 -8.09 -4.27
N SER A 71 10.45 -8.10 -4.90
CA SER A 71 10.08 -9.14 -5.87
C SER A 71 10.99 -9.14 -7.11
N ALA A 72 11.50 -7.98 -7.54
CA ALA A 72 12.48 -7.91 -8.62
C ALA A 72 13.83 -8.52 -8.23
N PHE A 73 14.32 -8.24 -7.01
CA PHE A 73 15.55 -8.87 -6.48
C PHE A 73 15.40 -10.39 -6.32
N GLU A 74 14.28 -10.87 -5.78
CA GLU A 74 14.02 -12.32 -5.66
C GLU A 74 14.05 -13.03 -7.02
N ASN A 75 13.51 -12.41 -8.08
CA ASN A 75 13.59 -12.96 -9.42
C ASN A 75 15.00 -12.96 -9.99
N ALA A 76 15.82 -11.96 -9.66
CA ALA A 76 17.22 -11.88 -10.08
C ALA A 76 18.11 -12.91 -9.36
N PHE A 77 17.87 -13.17 -8.07
CA PHE A 77 18.61 -14.17 -7.30
C PHE A 77 18.15 -15.62 -7.57
N ALA A 78 16.94 -15.80 -8.10
CA ALA A 78 16.40 -17.09 -8.49
C ALA A 78 16.82 -17.53 -9.91
N TYR A 79 17.63 -16.72 -10.61
CA TYR A 79 18.23 -17.02 -11.91
C TYR A 79 19.70 -17.38 -11.74
#